data_AF-A0A953XHD4-F1
#
_entry.id   AF-A0A953XHD4-F1
#
_cell.length_a   1.000
_cell.length_b   1.000
_cell.length_c   1.000
_cell.angle_alpha   90.00
_cell.angle_beta   90.00
_cell.angle_gamma   90.00
#
_symmetry.space_group_name_H-M   'P 1'
#
loop_
_entity.id
_entity.type
_entity.pdbx_description
1 polymer ?
#
loop_
_entity_poly.entity_id
_entity_poly.type
_entity_poly.pdbx_seq_one_letter_code
_entity_poly.pdbx_strand_id
1 'polypeptide(L)' 'RWLSMTMAEIEAEVIKMVLHDCAGNKTLAAKRLGLARKSLYNKIERYGLEV' A
#
# COMPACT_ATOMS: atom_id res chain seq x y z
N ARG A 1 4.12 15.42 -4.20
CA ARG A 1 3.08 16.40 -4.61
C ARG A 1 1.89 15.60 -5.14
N TRP A 2 0.84 15.45 -4.33
CA TRP A 2 -0.26 14.49 -4.58
C TRP A 2 -1.32 15.04 -5.55
N LEU A 3 -1.41 16.37 -5.66
CA LEU A 3 -2.37 17.08 -6.52
C LEU A 3 -2.17 16.84 -8.03
N SER A 4 -1.03 16.27 -8.44
CA SER A 4 -0.72 15.94 -9.83
C SER A 4 -0.77 14.44 -10.12
N MET A 5 -1.16 13.62 -9.13
CA MET A 5 -1.20 12.16 -9.22
C MET A 5 -2.64 11.68 -9.37
N THR A 6 -2.81 10.58 -10.08
CA THR A 6 -4.06 9.82 -10.13
C THR A 6 -4.33 9.15 -8.78
N MET A 7 -5.58 8.75 -8.54
CA MET A 7 -5.94 8.00 -7.32
C MET A 7 -5.18 6.68 -7.19
N ALA A 8 -4.85 6.03 -8.32
CA ALA A 8 -4.07 4.80 -8.30
C ALA A 8 -2.63 5.02 -7.85
N GLU A 9 -1.98 6.10 -8.32
CA GLU A 9 -0.62 6.46 -7.92
C GLU A 9 -0.57 6.91 -6.45
N ILE A 10 -1.56 7.69 -6.03
CA ILE A 10 -1.78 8.09 -4.62
C ILE A 10 -1.90 6.84 -3.75
N GLU A 11 -2.77 5.90 -4.13
CA GLU A 11 -2.97 4.67 -3.36
C GLU A 11 -1.71 3.81 -3.30
N ALA A 12 -1.00 3.64 -4.42
CA ALA A 12 0.25 2.90 -4.47
C ALA A 12 1.32 3.51 -3.54
N GLU A 13 1.44 4.84 -3.53
CA GLU A 13 2.38 5.55 -2.66
C GLU A 13 2.02 5.40 -1.17
N VAL A 14 0.73 5.52 -0.80
CA VAL A 14 0.27 5.25 0.58
C VAL A 14 0.64 3.84 1.00
N ILE A 15 0.33 2.85 0.16
CA ILE A 15 0.59 1.44 0.47
C ILE A 15 2.09 1.22 0.67
N LYS A 16 2.93 1.79 -0.19
CA LYS A 16 4.39 1.70 -0.11
C LYS A 16 4.93 2.33 1.18
N MET A 17 4.50 3.54 1.52
CA MET A 17 4.91 4.21 2.76
C MET A 17 4.53 3.39 4.00
N VAL A 18 3.30 2.88 4.06
CA VAL A 18 2.85 2.10 5.22
C VAL A 18 3.57 0.74 5.31
N LEU A 19 3.87 0.10 4.18
CA LEU A 19 4.69 -1.12 4.17
C LEU A 19 6.09 -0.85 4.72
N HIS A 20 6.72 0.25 4.32
CA HIS A 20 8.02 0.67 4.84
C HIS A 20 7.98 0.97 6.35
N ASP A 21 6.99 1.74 6.81
CA ASP A 21 6.78 2.05 8.24
C ASP A 21 6.41 0.82 9.11
N CYS A 22 6.02 -0.27 8.46
CA CYS A 22 5.78 -1.56 9.09
C CYS A 22 6.93 -2.55 8.88
N ALA A 23 8.09 -2.11 8.36
CA ALA A 23 9.23 -2.96 8.04
C ALA A 23 8.85 -4.20 7.18
N GLY A 24 7.98 -4.00 6.20
CA GLY A 24 7.49 -5.05 5.31
C GLY A 24 6.41 -5.97 5.91
N ASN A 25 6.02 -5.78 7.18
CA ASN A 25 4.98 -6.57 7.83
C ASN A 25 3.59 -6.28 7.24
N LYS A 26 3.19 -7.08 6.25
CA LYS A 26 1.94 -6.91 5.49
C LYS A 26 0.69 -7.07 6.35
N THR A 27 0.73 -7.86 7.42
CA THR A 27 -0.41 -7.98 8.33
C THR A 27 -0.62 -6.69 9.12
N LEU A 28 0.45 -6.10 9.64
CA LEU A 28 0.38 -4.82 10.35
C LEU A 28 0.01 -3.68 9.40
N ALA A 29 0.60 -3.65 8.20
CA ALA A 29 0.29 -2.65 7.17
C ALA A 29 -1.19 -2.70 6.77
N ALA A 30 -1.75 -3.89 6.52
CA ALA A 30 -3.18 -4.05 6.19
C ALA A 30 -4.07 -3.50 7.32
N LYS A 31 -3.72 -3.81 8.58
CA LYS A 31 -4.44 -3.29 9.75
C LYS A 31 -4.37 -1.76 9.83
N ARG A 32 -3.20 -1.15 9.59
CA ARG A 32 -3.02 0.31 9.58
C ARG A 32 -3.80 1.00 8.46
N LEU A 33 -3.87 0.36 7.29
CA LEU A 33 -4.61 0.86 6.12
C LEU A 33 -6.13 0.63 6.22
N GLY A 34 -6.61 -0.08 7.24
CA GLY A 34 -8.02 -0.46 7.34
C GLY A 34 -8.46 -1.46 6.27
N LEU A 35 -7.52 -2.24 5.71
CA LEU A 35 -7.77 -3.19 4.64
C LEU A 35 -7.79 -4.62 5.18
N ALA A 36 -8.60 -5.47 4.54
CA ALA A 36 -8.40 -6.91 4.65
C ALA A 36 -7.03 -7.29 4.06
N ARG A 37 -6.35 -8.29 4.66
CA ARG A 37 -5.04 -8.75 4.19
C ARG A 37 -5.05 -9.10 2.70
N LYS A 38 -6.04 -9.88 2.24
CA LYS A 38 -6.19 -10.27 0.83
C LYS A 38 -6.26 -9.05 -0.11
N SER A 39 -6.97 -7.99 0.31
CA SER A 39 -7.06 -6.75 -0.48
C SER A 39 -5.70 -6.05 -0.58
N LEU A 40 -4.90 -6.04 0.49
CA LEU A 40 -3.55 -5.49 0.45
C LEU A 40 -2.65 -6.30 -0.49
N TYR A 41 -2.65 -7.64 -0.42
CA TYR A 41 -1.88 -8.50 -1.33
C TYR A 41 -2.24 -8.23 -2.79
N ASN A 42 -3.54 -8.21 -3.13
CA ASN A 42 -4.00 -7.94 -4.49
C ASN A 42 -3.54 -6.56 -4.99
N LYS A 43 -3.53 -5.54 -4.11
CA LYS A 43 -3.07 -4.19 -4.47
C LYS A 43 -1.55 -4.13 -4.64
N ILE A 44 -0.79 -4.81 -3.80
CA ILE A 44 0.67 -4.95 -3.94
C ILE A 44 1.01 -5.57 -5.29
N GLU A 45 0.35 -6.67 -5.66
CA GLU A 45 0.55 -7.32 -6.96
C GLU A 45 0.12 -6.42 -8.12
N ARG A 46 -1.08 -5.81 -8.02
CA ARG A 46 -1.62 -4.93 -9.06
C ARG A 46 -0.73 -3.72 -9.36
N TYR A 47 -0.10 -3.16 -8.33
CA TYR A 47 0.75 -1.97 -8.47
C TYR A 47 2.24 -2.31 -8.62
N GLY A 48 2.62 -3.59 -8.62
CA GLY A 48 4.02 -4.01 -8.71
C GLY A 48 4.86 -3.47 -7.54
N LEU A 49 4.30 -3.40 -6.33
CA LEU A 49 4.99 -2.87 -5.16
C LEU A 49 5.94 -3.93 -4.61
N GLU A 50 7.21 -3.86 -5.00
CA GLU A 50 8.26 -4.65 -4.36
C GLU A 50 8.50 -4.12 -2.94
N VAL A 51 8.56 -5.05 -1.99
CA VAL A 51 8.71 -4.82 -0.54
C VAL A 51 10.08 -5.25 -0.06
#